data_AF-A0A3M1Z9V0-F1
#
_entry.id   AF-A0A3M1Z9V0-F1
#
_cell.length_a   1.000
_cell.length_b   1.000
_cell.length_c   1.000
_cell.angle_alpha   90.00
_cell.angle_beta   90.00
_cell.angle_gamma   90.00
#
_symmetry.space_group_name_H-M   'P 1'
#
loop_
_entity.id
_entity.type
_entity.pdbx_description
1 polymer ?
#
loop_
_entity_poly.entity_id
_entity_poly.type
_entity_poly.pdbx_seq_one_letter_code
_entity_poly.pdbx_strand_id
1 'polypeptide(L)'
;MFNQILEAQLRFYEQLLAKANVVGVAVGYKNQQGQRTGELALVAMVEKKKPREELTEDDFIPQELDGMKTDVYEVGRIEALGASPRDRYRPIIPAGVSIGHPMVTAGTLGAIVRDRTTGERLILSNNHVLAASNDALIGDPILQPGPLDGGKKPEDIVAKLERFIPLHFIGDPLPEPDKPKPTPTGEPSGCANVIAIIRDLLAQLNSPKTQTQAATAQASATGENRVDAAVARPLNPDMFDDSIRTIGKVSGTKKPELGMRIRKTGRTTDYTEGVITLMNAI
;
A
#
# COMPACT_ATOMS: atom_id res chain seq x y z
N MET A 1 -40.59 27.37 5.32
CA MET A 1 -39.73 26.57 6.21
C MET A 1 -38.63 25.81 5.46
N PHE A 2 -38.94 24.91 4.52
CA PHE A 2 -37.90 24.15 3.79
C PHE A 2 -36.89 25.03 3.03
N ASN A 3 -37.36 26.05 2.29
CA ASN A 3 -36.45 26.97 1.59
C ASN A 3 -35.59 27.81 2.56
N GLN A 4 -36.17 28.21 3.71
CA GLN A 4 -35.45 28.99 4.71
C GLN A 4 -34.30 28.21 5.35
N ILE A 5 -34.47 26.89 5.56
CA ILE A 5 -33.41 26.06 6.12
C ILE A 5 -32.32 25.73 5.08
N LEU A 6 -32.65 25.65 3.78
CA LEU A 6 -31.65 25.57 2.72
C LEU A 6 -30.83 26.86 2.59
N GLU A 7 -31.46 28.03 2.70
CA GLU A 7 -30.75 29.31 2.77
C GLU A 7 -29.87 29.41 4.03
N ALA A 8 -30.34 28.88 5.16
CA ALA A 8 -29.53 28.77 6.38
C ALA A 8 -28.33 27.83 6.17
N GLN A 9 -28.50 26.69 5.48
CA GLN A 9 -27.42 25.76 5.16
C GLN A 9 -26.29 26.47 4.40
N LEU A 10 -26.63 27.22 3.36
CA LEU A 10 -25.63 27.96 2.57
C LEU A 10 -24.92 29.04 3.40
N ARG A 11 -25.64 29.76 4.27
CA ARG A 11 -25.07 30.79 5.14
C ARG A 11 -24.10 30.22 6.18
N PHE A 12 -24.43 29.07 6.78
CA PHE A 12 -23.65 28.45 7.85
C PHE A 12 -22.65 27.39 7.38
N TYR A 13 -22.63 27.08 6.08
CA TYR A 13 -21.82 26.00 5.51
C TYR A 13 -20.34 26.10 5.91
N GLU A 14 -19.69 27.22 5.57
CA GLU A 14 -18.26 27.45 5.83
C GLU A 14 -17.95 27.49 7.33
N GLN A 15 -18.80 28.13 8.13
CA GLN A 15 -18.62 28.22 9.58
C GLN A 15 -18.67 26.85 10.25
N LEU A 16 -19.61 26.00 9.85
CA LEU A 16 -19.73 24.65 10.39
C LEU A 16 -18.61 23.73 9.87
N LEU A 17 -18.26 23.84 8.59
CA LEU A 17 -17.20 23.03 7.97
C LEU A 17 -15.80 23.35 8.52
N ALA A 18 -15.58 24.58 9.01
CA ALA A 18 -14.31 24.98 9.62
C ALA A 18 -14.02 24.30 10.98
N LYS A 19 -15.00 23.63 11.61
CA LYS A 19 -14.82 22.93 12.90
C LYS A 19 -14.02 21.63 12.70
N ALA A 20 -13.12 21.30 13.63
CA ALA A 20 -12.06 20.29 13.47
C ALA A 20 -12.53 18.83 13.22
N ASN A 21 -13.83 18.57 13.25
CA ASN A 21 -14.42 17.24 13.13
C ASN A 21 -15.62 17.19 12.17
N VAL A 22 -15.98 18.33 11.57
CA VAL A 22 -17.10 18.40 10.63
C VAL A 22 -16.60 18.09 9.23
N VAL A 23 -17.21 17.08 8.61
CA VAL A 23 -16.87 16.62 7.25
C VAL A 23 -17.93 17.02 6.21
N GLY A 24 -19.05 17.60 6.65
CA GLY A 24 -20.03 18.21 5.77
C GLY A 24 -21.25 18.76 6.49
N VAL A 25 -22.09 19.48 5.76
CA VAL A 25 -23.29 20.14 6.28
C VAL A 25 -24.47 19.83 5.37
N ALA A 26 -25.58 19.38 5.94
CA ALA A 26 -26.79 18.99 5.23
C ALA A 26 -28.05 19.58 5.87
N VAL A 27 -29.18 19.47 5.18
CA VAL A 27 -30.51 19.67 5.77
C VAL A 27 -31.16 18.31 5.93
N GLY A 28 -31.66 18.01 7.12
CA GLY A 28 -32.28 16.72 7.41
C GLY A 28 -33.31 16.82 8.53
N TYR A 29 -34.01 15.71 8.78
CA TYR A 29 -34.86 15.61 9.97
C TYR A 29 -34.01 15.30 11.19
N LYS A 30 -34.25 16.04 12.26
CA LYS A 30 -33.61 15.84 13.56
C LYS A 30 -33.90 14.44 14.08
N ASN A 31 -32.87 13.82 14.63
CA ASN A 31 -32.89 12.45 15.11
C ASN A 31 -32.50 12.42 16.57
N GLN A 32 -33.41 11.94 17.41
CA GLN A 32 -33.17 11.78 18.84
C GLN A 32 -33.24 10.29 19.17
N GLN A 33 -32.14 9.75 19.70
CA GLN A 33 -32.04 8.34 20.11
C GLN A 33 -32.44 7.34 19.00
N GLY A 34 -32.16 7.66 17.73
CA GLY A 34 -32.46 6.79 16.58
C GLY A 34 -33.88 6.93 16.03
N GLN A 35 -34.71 7.81 16.59
CA GLN A 35 -36.05 8.11 16.08
C GLN A 35 -36.08 9.47 15.36
N ARG A 36 -36.60 9.47 14.13
CA ARG A 36 -36.87 10.70 13.37
C ARG A 36 -37.99 11.48 14.07
N THR A 37 -37.70 12.71 14.44
CA THR A 37 -38.62 13.58 15.18
C THR A 37 -39.55 14.41 14.29
N GLY A 38 -39.39 14.34 12.96
CA GLY A 38 -40.18 15.10 11.99
C GLY A 38 -39.84 16.60 11.90
N GLU A 39 -38.99 17.11 12.80
CA GLU A 39 -38.49 18.48 12.82
C GLU A 39 -37.28 18.63 11.88
N LEU A 40 -37.25 19.68 11.04
CA LEU A 40 -36.11 19.96 10.16
C LEU A 40 -34.97 20.62 10.95
N ALA A 41 -33.73 20.22 10.65
CA ALA A 41 -32.51 20.73 11.26
C ALA A 41 -31.36 20.87 10.26
N LEU A 42 -30.43 21.77 10.59
CA LEU A 42 -29.10 21.81 9.99
C LEU A 42 -28.25 20.69 10.58
N VAL A 43 -27.90 19.72 9.74
CA VAL A 43 -27.16 18.53 10.16
C VAL A 43 -25.68 18.74 9.87
N ALA A 44 -24.88 18.80 10.92
CA ALA A 44 -23.43 18.70 10.82
C ALA A 44 -23.03 17.23 10.80
N MET A 45 -22.42 16.81 9.70
CA MET A 45 -21.87 15.47 9.54
C MET A 45 -20.46 15.47 10.09
N VAL A 46 -20.15 14.56 11.01
CA VAL A 46 -18.85 14.46 11.67
C VAL A 46 -18.18 13.12 11.43
N GLU A 47 -16.85 13.10 11.48
CA GLU A 47 -16.08 11.86 11.36
C GLU A 47 -16.38 10.91 12.53
N LYS A 48 -16.38 11.43 13.77
CA LYS A 48 -16.71 10.68 14.97
C LYS A 48 -17.35 11.57 16.04
N LYS A 49 -18.41 11.13 16.72
CA LYS A 49 -18.95 11.88 17.86
C LYS A 49 -17.98 11.86 19.04
N LYS A 50 -17.76 13.03 19.62
CA LYS A 50 -16.95 13.20 20.84
C LYS A 50 -17.84 13.65 22.00
N PRO A 51 -17.55 13.21 23.25
CA PRO A 51 -18.13 13.79 24.45
C PRO A 51 -17.89 15.31 24.52
N ARG A 52 -18.75 16.04 25.23
CA ARG A 52 -18.64 17.51 25.35
C ARG A 52 -17.30 17.91 25.96
N GLU A 53 -16.79 17.11 26.88
CA GLU A 53 -15.53 17.31 27.61
C GLU A 53 -14.30 17.24 26.69
N GLU A 54 -14.43 16.62 25.51
CA GLU A 54 -13.38 16.49 24.51
C GLU A 54 -13.48 17.52 23.37
N LEU A 55 -14.45 18.45 23.46
CA LEU A 55 -14.67 19.49 22.46
C LEU A 55 -14.24 20.85 23.00
N THR A 56 -13.57 21.62 22.16
CA THR A 56 -13.34 23.06 22.41
C THR A 56 -14.64 23.83 22.21
N GLU A 57 -14.76 25.02 22.80
CA GLU A 57 -15.91 25.91 22.54
C GLU A 57 -16.04 26.24 21.03
N ASP A 58 -14.91 26.35 20.32
CA ASP A 58 -14.87 26.62 18.89
C ASP A 58 -15.32 25.43 18.03
N ASP A 59 -15.14 24.19 18.50
CA ASP A 59 -15.57 22.97 17.79
C ASP A 59 -16.98 22.50 18.17
N PHE A 60 -17.55 23.07 19.24
CA PHE A 60 -18.90 22.75 19.66
C PHE A 60 -19.91 23.25 18.63
N ILE A 61 -20.92 22.41 18.32
CA ILE A 61 -22.01 22.77 17.41
C ILE A 61 -23.20 23.23 18.27
N PRO A 62 -23.58 24.52 18.23
CA PRO A 62 -24.71 25.03 18.99
C PRO A 62 -25.99 24.28 18.63
N GLN A 63 -26.90 24.05 19.58
CA GLN A 63 -28.17 23.35 19.33
C GLN A 63 -29.13 24.12 18.41
N GLU A 64 -28.86 25.40 18.16
CA GLU A 64 -29.64 26.29 17.33
C GLU A 64 -28.74 27.37 16.70
N LEU A 65 -28.98 27.71 15.43
CA LEU A 65 -28.30 28.76 14.67
C LEU A 65 -29.37 29.59 13.94
N ASP A 66 -29.47 30.89 14.23
CA ASP A 66 -30.49 31.81 13.68
C ASP A 66 -31.92 31.24 13.69
N GLY A 67 -32.35 30.65 14.81
CA GLY A 67 -33.68 30.06 14.94
C GLY A 67 -33.83 28.67 14.30
N MET A 68 -32.79 28.15 13.62
CA MET A 68 -32.78 26.82 13.02
C MET A 68 -32.15 25.81 13.97
N LYS A 69 -32.86 24.72 14.27
CA LYS A 69 -32.29 23.62 15.04
C LYS A 69 -31.09 23.02 14.31
N THR A 70 -30.12 22.54 15.08
CA THR A 70 -29.02 21.75 14.56
C THR A 70 -29.10 20.30 15.03
N ASP A 71 -28.41 19.42 14.31
CA ASP A 71 -28.18 18.05 14.71
C ASP A 71 -26.77 17.59 14.28
N VAL A 72 -26.26 16.54 14.93
CA VAL A 72 -24.93 15.98 14.65
C VAL A 72 -25.05 14.53 14.25
N TYR A 73 -24.62 14.21 13.04
CA TYR A 73 -24.62 12.87 12.48
C TYR A 73 -23.19 12.36 12.36
N GLU A 74 -22.92 11.19 12.95
CA GLU A 74 -21.66 10.49 12.72
C GLU A 74 -21.75 9.77 11.37
N VAL A 75 -20.89 10.16 10.43
CA VAL A 75 -20.85 9.56 9.08
C VAL A 75 -19.51 8.90 8.76
N GLY A 76 -18.52 9.02 9.64
CA GLY A 76 -17.16 8.58 9.35
C GLY A 76 -16.40 9.55 8.45
N ARG A 77 -15.20 9.14 8.01
CA ARG A 77 -14.36 9.93 7.12
C ARG A 77 -14.95 9.92 5.71
N ILE A 78 -15.29 11.08 5.15
CA ILE A 78 -15.71 11.21 3.75
C ILE A 78 -14.44 11.21 2.89
N GLU A 79 -14.15 10.07 2.25
CA GLU A 79 -13.09 9.95 1.24
C GLU A 79 -13.72 10.06 -0.16
N ALA A 80 -13.14 10.89 -1.02
CA ALA A 80 -13.54 10.95 -2.42
C ALA A 80 -13.28 9.59 -3.09
N LEU A 81 -14.33 8.92 -3.55
CA LEU A 81 -14.33 7.61 -4.25
C LEU A 81 -13.53 7.58 -5.58
N GLY A 82 -12.67 8.56 -5.87
CA GLY A 82 -12.08 8.79 -7.20
C GLY A 82 -10.59 8.45 -7.39
N ALA A 83 -9.80 8.29 -6.33
CA ALA A 83 -8.37 7.99 -6.48
C ALA A 83 -8.16 6.47 -6.57
N SER A 84 -7.91 5.96 -7.76
CA SER A 84 -7.52 4.58 -8.02
C SER A 84 -6.18 4.29 -7.30
N PRO A 85 -5.95 3.07 -6.79
CA PRO A 85 -4.65 2.72 -6.22
C PRO A 85 -3.53 2.72 -7.26
N ARG A 86 -3.85 2.87 -8.56
CA ARG A 86 -2.89 3.04 -9.66
C ARG A 86 -2.49 4.49 -9.93
N ASP A 87 -3.18 5.46 -9.34
CA ASP A 87 -2.95 6.87 -9.64
C ASP A 87 -1.63 7.38 -9.07
N ARG A 88 -1.23 8.56 -9.53
CA ARG A 88 -0.12 9.32 -8.94
C ARG A 88 -0.61 10.03 -7.66
N TYR A 89 0.04 9.77 -6.54
CA TYR A 89 -0.33 10.33 -5.24
C TYR A 89 0.65 11.42 -4.83
N ARG A 90 0.17 12.67 -4.74
CA ARG A 90 0.92 13.82 -4.23
C ARG A 90 -0.04 14.77 -3.48
N PRO A 91 0.42 15.49 -2.43
CA PRO A 91 1.77 15.44 -1.87
C PRO A 91 2.02 14.19 -1.00
N ILE A 92 0.97 13.50 -0.59
CA ILE A 92 1.03 12.35 0.34
C ILE A 92 0.76 11.03 -0.39
N ILE A 93 1.58 10.02 -0.11
CA ILE A 93 1.54 8.65 -0.63
C ILE A 93 1.19 7.69 0.52
N PRO A 94 -0.03 7.11 0.52
CA PRO A 94 -0.40 6.09 1.49
C PRO A 94 0.06 4.70 1.06
N ALA A 95 0.12 3.75 2.00
CA ALA A 95 0.27 2.34 1.66
C ALA A 95 -0.97 1.81 0.92
N GLY A 96 -0.80 0.77 0.12
CA GLY A 96 -1.84 0.16 -0.72
C GLY A 96 -1.88 0.67 -2.17
N VAL A 97 -1.04 1.63 -2.54
CA VAL A 97 -0.98 2.21 -3.90
C VAL A 97 0.16 1.62 -4.73
N SER A 98 0.16 1.94 -6.02
CA SER A 98 1.18 1.54 -7.00
C SER A 98 2.56 2.05 -6.64
N ILE A 99 3.55 1.16 -6.71
CA ILE A 99 4.97 1.49 -6.56
C ILE A 99 5.82 0.47 -7.33
N GLY A 100 7.05 0.81 -7.69
CA GLY A 100 7.99 -0.21 -8.20
C GLY A 100 9.32 0.33 -8.68
N HIS A 101 10.25 -0.60 -8.85
CA HIS A 101 11.52 -0.37 -9.55
C HIS A 101 11.29 -0.13 -11.05
N PRO A 102 12.10 0.71 -11.74
CA PRO A 102 11.93 0.99 -13.17
C PRO A 102 12.02 -0.23 -14.11
N MET A 103 12.69 -1.30 -13.68
CA MET A 103 12.83 -2.53 -14.47
C MET A 103 11.64 -3.50 -14.32
N VAL A 104 10.70 -3.22 -13.42
CA VAL A 104 9.55 -4.09 -13.17
C VAL A 104 8.26 -3.50 -13.75
N THR A 105 7.17 -4.26 -13.70
CA THR A 105 5.86 -3.77 -14.14
C THR A 105 5.28 -2.76 -13.15
N ALA A 106 4.68 -3.22 -12.06
CA ALA A 106 4.27 -2.41 -10.91
C ALA A 106 3.85 -3.36 -9.79
N GLY A 107 4.05 -2.93 -8.54
CA GLY A 107 3.61 -3.64 -7.35
C GLY A 107 2.78 -2.74 -6.44
N THR A 108 2.68 -3.13 -5.18
CA THR A 108 1.96 -2.40 -4.14
C THR A 108 2.92 -1.92 -3.07
N LEU A 109 2.81 -0.66 -2.67
CA LEU A 109 3.45 -0.17 -1.45
C LEU A 109 2.79 -0.86 -0.25
N GLY A 110 3.51 -1.75 0.44
CA GLY A 110 2.94 -2.59 1.48
C GLY A 110 2.70 -1.84 2.78
N ALA A 111 3.74 -1.18 3.30
CA ALA A 111 3.66 -0.42 4.54
C ALA A 111 4.79 0.61 4.64
N ILE A 112 4.59 1.60 5.50
CA ILE A 112 5.68 2.42 6.01
C ILE A 112 6.21 1.76 7.28
N VAL A 113 7.53 1.61 7.36
CA VAL A 113 8.20 0.91 8.45
C VAL A 113 9.33 1.76 9.03
N ARG A 114 9.81 1.38 10.22
CA ARG A 114 10.97 2.00 10.85
C ARG A 114 12.05 0.97 11.03
N ASP A 115 13.28 1.34 10.71
CA ASP A 115 14.44 0.55 11.06
C ASP A 115 14.56 0.46 12.59
N ARG A 116 14.77 -0.74 13.13
CA ARG A 116 14.85 -0.95 14.58
C ARG A 116 16.15 -0.41 15.18
N THR A 117 17.21 -0.35 14.40
CA THR A 117 18.54 0.06 14.83
C THR A 117 18.71 1.57 14.67
N THR A 118 18.31 2.12 13.51
CA THR A 118 18.52 3.55 13.20
C THR A 118 17.29 4.42 13.48
N GLY A 119 16.10 3.82 13.62
CA GLY A 119 14.84 4.57 13.72
C GLY A 119 14.37 5.19 12.40
N GLU A 120 15.13 5.00 11.32
CA GLU A 120 14.87 5.61 10.01
C GLU A 120 13.57 5.10 9.40
N ARG A 121 12.82 6.02 8.79
CA ARG A 121 11.58 5.72 8.08
C ARG A 121 11.91 5.15 6.71
N LEU A 122 11.39 3.96 6.43
CA LEU A 122 11.56 3.25 5.18
C LEU A 122 10.19 2.83 4.62
N ILE A 123 10.15 2.50 3.33
CA ILE A 123 8.98 1.92 2.70
C ILE A 123 9.22 0.43 2.44
N LEU A 124 8.19 -0.40 2.63
CA LEU A 124 8.25 -1.85 2.50
C LEU A 124 7.39 -2.33 1.33
N SER A 125 7.93 -3.22 0.52
CA SER A 125 7.19 -4.03 -0.44
C SER A 125 7.95 -5.34 -0.70
N ASN A 126 7.53 -6.12 -1.67
CA ASN A 126 8.21 -7.33 -2.10
C ASN A 126 9.57 -7.01 -2.76
N ASN A 127 10.51 -7.96 -2.71
CA ASN A 127 11.74 -7.93 -3.50
C ASN A 127 11.41 -7.80 -4.98
N HIS A 128 10.50 -8.63 -5.51
CA HIS A 128 10.18 -8.56 -6.94
C HIS A 128 9.60 -7.20 -7.38
N VAL A 129 9.16 -6.36 -6.44
CA VAL A 129 8.63 -5.01 -6.70
C VAL A 129 9.73 -3.94 -6.63
N LEU A 130 10.56 -3.94 -5.57
CA LEU A 130 11.55 -2.87 -5.34
C LEU A 130 12.97 -3.24 -5.76
N ALA A 131 13.29 -4.53 -5.79
CA ALA A 131 14.62 -5.07 -6.06
C ALA A 131 14.69 -5.89 -7.36
N ALA A 132 13.65 -5.82 -8.20
CA ALA A 132 13.58 -6.48 -9.51
C ALA A 132 14.02 -7.95 -9.48
N SER A 133 13.53 -8.73 -8.50
CA SER A 133 13.86 -10.15 -8.36
C SER A 133 15.38 -10.40 -8.24
N ASN A 134 16.05 -9.58 -7.42
CA ASN A 134 17.49 -9.52 -7.19
C ASN A 134 18.33 -8.78 -8.25
N ASP A 135 17.75 -8.36 -9.38
CA ASP A 135 18.51 -7.70 -10.45
C ASP A 135 18.81 -6.20 -10.17
N ALA A 136 18.18 -5.60 -9.17
CA ALA A 136 18.41 -4.20 -8.82
C ALA A 136 19.65 -3.99 -7.93
N LEU A 137 20.23 -2.79 -8.01
CA LEU A 137 21.32 -2.34 -7.17
C LEU A 137 20.81 -1.52 -5.98
N ILE A 138 21.48 -1.64 -4.84
CA ILE A 138 21.22 -0.72 -3.71
C ILE A 138 21.48 0.71 -4.18
N GLY A 139 20.55 1.61 -3.88
CA GLY A 139 20.55 3.00 -4.34
C GLY A 139 19.69 3.24 -5.59
N ASP A 140 19.22 2.18 -6.27
CA ASP A 140 18.38 2.33 -7.46
C ASP A 140 17.06 3.06 -7.17
N PRO A 141 16.55 3.84 -8.13
CA PRO A 141 15.36 4.65 -7.93
C PRO A 141 14.09 3.79 -7.83
N ILE A 142 13.15 4.24 -7.01
CA ILE A 142 11.81 3.66 -6.86
C ILE A 142 10.76 4.70 -7.27
N LEU A 143 9.80 4.28 -8.09
CA LEU A 143 8.79 5.17 -8.68
C LEU A 143 7.43 5.05 -7.99
N GLN A 144 6.73 6.17 -7.83
CA GLN A 144 5.31 6.23 -7.49
C GLN A 144 4.58 7.16 -8.48
N PRO A 145 3.65 6.63 -9.30
CA PRO A 145 3.24 5.23 -9.37
C PRO A 145 4.32 4.33 -10.02
N GLY A 146 4.15 3.01 -10.01
CA GLY A 146 5.06 2.08 -10.69
C GLY A 146 5.00 2.22 -12.23
N PRO A 147 5.97 1.66 -12.99
CA PRO A 147 6.07 1.84 -14.44
C PRO A 147 4.79 1.52 -15.24
N LEU A 148 4.12 0.40 -14.94
CA LEU A 148 2.90 -0.04 -15.62
C LEU A 148 1.72 0.94 -15.42
N ASP A 149 1.75 1.73 -14.36
CA ASP A 149 0.73 2.74 -14.06
C ASP A 149 1.16 4.16 -14.46
N GLY A 150 2.20 4.29 -15.29
CA GLY A 150 2.60 5.56 -15.89
C GLY A 150 3.69 6.32 -15.13
N GLY A 151 4.36 5.69 -14.16
CA GLY A 151 5.52 6.27 -13.48
C GLY A 151 6.70 6.49 -14.43
N LYS A 152 7.30 7.67 -14.38
CA LYS A 152 8.42 8.07 -15.26
C LYS A 152 9.63 8.59 -14.47
N LYS A 153 10.81 8.38 -15.04
CA LYS A 153 12.05 9.00 -14.56
C LYS A 153 12.31 10.31 -15.32
N PRO A 154 12.80 11.36 -14.65
CA PRO A 154 13.09 11.44 -13.21
C PRO A 154 11.90 11.84 -12.31
N GLU A 155 10.75 12.20 -12.87
CA GLU A 155 9.69 12.95 -12.18
C GLU A 155 8.99 12.18 -11.05
N ASP A 156 8.88 10.87 -11.20
CA ASP A 156 8.14 10.00 -10.27
C ASP A 156 9.05 9.25 -9.29
N ILE A 157 10.35 9.58 -9.23
CA ILE A 157 11.27 8.99 -8.24
C ILE A 157 10.92 9.51 -6.85
N VAL A 158 10.57 8.60 -5.93
CA VAL A 158 10.16 8.94 -4.55
C VAL A 158 11.03 8.31 -3.46
N ALA A 159 11.82 7.29 -3.81
CA ALA A 159 12.71 6.60 -2.88
C ALA A 159 13.89 5.96 -3.62
N LYS A 160 14.86 5.47 -2.86
CA LYS A 160 15.98 4.64 -3.35
C LYS A 160 16.00 3.30 -2.64
N LEU A 161 16.26 2.22 -3.36
CA LEU A 161 16.38 0.88 -2.79
C LEU A 161 17.46 0.88 -1.68
N GLU A 162 17.12 0.37 -0.50
CA GLU A 162 18.01 0.38 0.67
C GLU A 162 18.55 -1.02 0.96
N ARG A 163 17.68 -2.03 0.99
CA ARG A 163 18.04 -3.43 1.25
C ARG A 163 16.93 -4.38 0.81
N PHE A 164 17.29 -5.62 0.52
CA PHE A 164 16.34 -6.68 0.20
C PHE A 164 16.84 -8.05 0.67
N ILE A 165 15.92 -9.00 0.83
CA ILE A 165 16.26 -10.40 1.04
C ILE A 165 16.35 -11.08 -0.33
N PRO A 166 17.50 -11.66 -0.70
CA PRO A 166 17.64 -12.34 -1.98
C PRO A 166 16.66 -13.51 -2.10
N LEU A 167 16.03 -13.62 -3.26
CA LEU A 167 15.21 -14.78 -3.63
C LEU A 167 16.09 -15.87 -4.26
N HIS A 168 15.81 -17.13 -3.95
CA HIS A 168 16.42 -18.31 -4.55
C HIS A 168 15.47 -18.93 -5.57
N PHE A 169 15.85 -18.96 -6.83
CA PHE A 169 15.06 -19.54 -7.90
C PHE A 169 15.46 -20.98 -8.16
N ILE A 170 14.54 -21.76 -8.74
CA ILE A 170 14.82 -23.14 -9.13
C ILE A 170 15.92 -23.11 -10.21
N GLY A 171 17.04 -23.79 -9.94
CA GLY A 171 18.20 -23.84 -10.82
C GLY A 171 19.35 -22.90 -10.42
N ASP A 172 19.18 -22.09 -9.38
CA ASP A 172 20.28 -21.31 -8.83
C ASP A 172 21.39 -22.22 -8.28
N PRO A 173 22.68 -21.86 -8.44
CA PRO A 173 23.76 -22.54 -7.75
C PRO A 173 23.52 -22.46 -6.24
N LEU A 174 23.71 -23.59 -5.55
CA LEU A 174 23.70 -23.63 -4.09
C LEU A 174 24.66 -22.56 -3.54
N PRO A 175 24.25 -21.76 -2.54
CA PRO A 175 25.17 -20.83 -1.90
C PRO A 175 26.34 -21.62 -1.29
N GLU A 176 27.55 -21.37 -1.79
CA GLU A 176 28.75 -21.97 -1.20
C GLU A 176 28.97 -21.38 0.21
N PRO A 177 29.21 -22.21 1.23
CA PRO A 177 29.61 -21.71 2.54
C PRO A 177 30.94 -20.96 2.40
N ASP A 178 31.01 -19.74 2.95
CA ASP A 178 32.20 -18.89 3.10
C ASP A 178 32.71 -18.09 1.88
N LYS A 179 31.97 -17.98 0.76
CA LYS A 179 32.27 -16.94 -0.24
C LYS A 179 31.62 -15.61 0.16
N PRO A 180 32.37 -14.49 0.23
CA PRO A 180 31.76 -13.18 0.42
C PRO A 180 30.75 -12.93 -0.71
N LYS A 181 29.56 -12.42 -0.35
CA LYS A 181 28.52 -12.00 -1.29
C LYS A 181 29.20 -11.25 -2.45
N PRO A 182 28.99 -11.65 -3.72
CA PRO A 182 29.57 -10.90 -4.81
C PRO A 182 29.11 -9.45 -4.70
N THR A 183 30.07 -8.54 -4.61
CA THR A 183 29.82 -7.13 -4.87
C THR A 183 29.18 -7.06 -6.26
N PRO A 184 27.98 -6.48 -6.42
CA PRO A 184 27.28 -6.54 -7.70
C PRO A 184 28.06 -5.75 -8.74
N THR A 185 28.88 -6.46 -9.52
CA THR A 185 29.53 -5.94 -10.72
C THR A 185 28.49 -5.90 -11.82
N GLY A 186 27.76 -4.79 -11.88
CA GLY A 186 27.23 -4.11 -13.08
C GLY A 186 26.71 -4.88 -14.31
N GLU A 187 26.32 -6.15 -14.21
CA GLU A 187 25.68 -6.87 -15.33
C GLU A 187 24.36 -7.51 -14.90
N PRO A 188 23.22 -7.11 -15.50
CA PRO A 188 21.91 -7.68 -15.17
C PRO A 188 21.90 -9.13 -15.63
N SER A 189 21.89 -10.06 -14.66
CA SER A 189 21.74 -11.49 -14.91
C SER A 189 20.27 -11.91 -14.82
N GLY A 190 19.38 -11.08 -15.35
CA GLY A 190 17.97 -11.38 -15.56
C GLY A 190 17.71 -11.43 -17.06
N CYS A 191 17.50 -12.64 -17.59
CA CYS A 191 17.20 -12.95 -19.00
C CYS A 191 18.37 -12.94 -20.00
N ALA A 192 19.43 -13.74 -19.77
CA ALA A 192 20.43 -14.04 -20.81
C ALA A 192 20.52 -15.53 -21.22
N ASN A 193 19.60 -16.40 -20.78
CA ASN A 193 19.58 -17.82 -21.17
C ASN A 193 18.59 -18.13 -22.32
N VAL A 194 18.65 -17.37 -23.42
CA VAL A 194 17.97 -17.76 -24.67
C VAL A 194 18.92 -17.88 -25.87
N ILE A 195 20.24 -17.58 -25.74
CA ILE A 195 21.18 -17.67 -26.87
C ILE A 195 22.31 -18.72 -26.69
N ALA A 196 22.42 -19.37 -25.53
CA ALA A 196 23.42 -20.45 -25.34
C ALA A 196 22.96 -21.86 -25.82
N ILE A 197 21.77 -22.01 -26.42
CA ILE A 197 21.27 -23.30 -26.91
C ILE A 197 21.64 -23.55 -28.40
N ILE A 198 22.06 -22.54 -29.16
CA ILE A 198 22.32 -22.72 -30.61
C ILE A 198 23.78 -23.12 -30.92
N ARG A 199 24.72 -23.04 -29.97
CA ARG A 199 26.12 -23.41 -30.23
C ARG A 199 26.42 -24.91 -30.08
N ASP A 200 25.68 -25.62 -29.23
CA ASP A 200 25.84 -27.07 -29.04
C ASP A 200 25.00 -27.92 -30.01
N LEU A 201 24.02 -27.31 -30.69
CA LEU A 201 23.13 -28.03 -31.61
C LEU A 201 23.80 -28.37 -32.96
N LEU A 202 24.98 -27.81 -33.26
CA LEU A 202 25.76 -28.14 -34.47
C LEU A 202 26.87 -29.17 -34.22
N ALA A 203 27.12 -29.58 -32.98
CA ALA A 203 28.15 -30.57 -32.64
C ALA A 203 27.63 -32.03 -32.62
N GLN A 204 26.32 -32.26 -32.74
CA GLN A 204 25.71 -33.60 -32.64
C GLN A 204 25.15 -34.14 -33.97
N LEU A 205 25.59 -33.63 -35.12
CA LEU A 205 25.12 -34.12 -36.42
C LEU A 205 25.74 -35.45 -36.88
N ASN A 206 26.64 -36.06 -36.11
CA ASN A 206 27.26 -37.35 -36.48
C ASN A 206 27.48 -38.26 -35.25
N SER A 207 26.46 -38.96 -34.77
CA SER A 207 26.60 -40.25 -34.07
C SER A 207 25.25 -40.97 -33.93
N PRO A 208 25.15 -42.29 -34.19
CA PRO A 208 23.89 -43.01 -34.14
C PRO A 208 23.52 -43.48 -32.71
N LYS A 209 22.27 -43.15 -32.35
CA LYS A 209 21.27 -43.92 -31.58
C LYS A 209 21.63 -44.50 -30.20
N THR A 210 20.98 -43.86 -29.21
CA THR A 210 20.14 -44.46 -28.17
C THR A 210 20.84 -45.09 -26.96
N GLN A 211 20.92 -44.33 -25.86
CA GLN A 211 20.62 -44.85 -24.53
C GLN A 211 19.81 -43.81 -23.76
N THR A 212 18.55 -44.15 -23.48
CA THR A 212 17.68 -43.41 -22.57
C THR A 212 18.20 -43.62 -21.15
N GLN A 213 19.02 -42.70 -20.65
CA GLN A 213 19.25 -42.61 -19.21
C GLN A 213 18.14 -41.74 -18.65
N ALA A 214 17.29 -42.35 -17.82
CA ALA A 214 16.43 -41.60 -16.93
C ALA A 214 17.34 -40.78 -16.00
N ALA A 215 17.54 -39.51 -16.33
CA ALA A 215 18.18 -38.57 -15.45
C ALA A 215 17.28 -38.42 -14.22
N THR A 216 17.64 -39.12 -13.16
CA THR A 216 17.20 -38.77 -11.81
C THR A 216 17.73 -37.37 -11.58
N ALA A 217 16.87 -36.36 -11.78
CA ALA A 217 17.16 -35.01 -11.37
C ALA A 217 17.41 -35.08 -9.87
N GLN A 218 18.69 -35.08 -9.47
CA GLN A 218 19.07 -34.79 -8.11
C GLN A 218 18.48 -33.41 -7.83
N ALA A 219 17.43 -33.38 -7.00
CA ALA A 219 16.83 -32.15 -6.53
C ALA A 219 17.90 -31.43 -5.71
N SER A 220 18.67 -30.59 -6.38
CA SER A 220 19.60 -29.66 -5.75
C SER A 220 18.78 -28.84 -4.76
N ALA A 221 19.13 -28.92 -3.47
CA ALA A 221 18.44 -28.20 -2.42
C ALA A 221 18.42 -26.70 -2.78
N THR A 222 17.26 -26.15 -3.10
CA THR A 222 17.11 -24.71 -3.33
C THR A 222 17.25 -24.00 -1.98
N GLY A 223 17.94 -22.87 -1.92
CA GLY A 223 17.90 -22.02 -0.72
C GLY A 223 16.45 -21.70 -0.35
N GLU A 224 16.10 -21.74 0.94
CA GLU A 224 14.71 -21.56 1.37
C GLU A 224 14.26 -20.10 1.26
N ASN A 225 13.26 -19.83 0.41
CA ASN A 225 12.60 -18.52 0.34
C ASN A 225 11.57 -18.37 1.46
N ARG A 226 12.01 -17.84 2.61
CA ARG A 226 11.11 -17.58 3.74
C ARG A 226 10.33 -16.29 3.62
N VAL A 227 10.88 -15.28 2.94
CA VAL A 227 10.24 -13.97 2.74
C VAL A 227 10.55 -13.41 1.36
N ASP A 228 9.59 -12.69 0.80
CA ASP A 228 9.79 -11.84 -0.38
C ASP A 228 9.65 -10.38 0.07
N ALA A 229 10.79 -9.73 0.36
CA ALA A 229 10.79 -8.41 0.99
C ALA A 229 11.99 -7.55 0.58
N ALA A 230 11.69 -6.28 0.34
CA ALA A 230 12.65 -5.21 0.13
C ALA A 230 12.15 -3.93 0.81
N VAL A 231 13.10 -3.08 1.21
CA VAL A 231 12.79 -1.74 1.69
C VAL A 231 13.58 -0.69 0.93
N ALA A 232 12.98 0.48 0.80
CA ALA A 232 13.57 1.64 0.16
C ALA A 232 13.53 2.85 1.10
N ARG A 233 14.51 3.73 0.96
CA ARG A 233 14.65 4.98 1.70
C ARG A 233 13.94 6.11 0.93
N PRO A 234 12.88 6.71 1.49
CA PRO A 234 12.23 7.90 0.91
C PRO A 234 13.22 9.01 0.60
N LEU A 235 13.04 9.70 -0.53
CA LEU A 235 13.75 10.95 -0.81
C LEU A 235 13.24 12.08 0.09
N ASN A 236 11.93 12.11 0.35
CA ASN A 236 11.29 12.98 1.33
C ASN A 236 10.40 12.11 2.25
N PRO A 237 10.79 11.85 3.50
CA PRO A 237 9.99 11.05 4.41
C PRO A 237 8.58 11.58 4.67
N ASP A 238 8.37 12.90 4.57
CA ASP A 238 7.08 13.55 4.86
C ASP A 238 6.05 13.35 3.74
N MET A 239 6.47 12.86 2.56
CA MET A 239 5.57 12.53 1.46
C MET A 239 4.84 11.20 1.67
N PHE A 240 5.15 10.46 2.73
CA PHE A 240 4.52 9.19 3.06
C PHE A 240 3.72 9.32 4.35
N ASP A 241 2.55 8.70 4.43
CA ASP A 241 1.76 8.65 5.67
C ASP A 241 1.67 7.22 6.22
N ASP A 242 1.50 7.10 7.55
CA ASP A 242 1.47 5.81 8.24
C ASP A 242 0.13 5.06 8.11
N SER A 243 -0.72 5.45 7.14
CA SER A 243 -1.98 4.77 6.86
C SER A 243 -1.88 3.81 5.68
N ILE A 244 -2.77 2.82 5.72
CA ILE A 244 -3.10 1.98 4.58
C ILE A 244 -4.39 2.55 4.00
N ARG A 245 -4.38 2.87 2.70
CA ARG A 245 -5.55 3.38 1.98
C ARG A 245 -6.78 2.51 2.27
N THR A 246 -7.93 3.13 2.55
CA THR A 246 -9.21 2.47 2.91
C THR A 246 -9.25 1.77 4.29
N ILE A 247 -8.12 1.55 4.96
CA ILE A 247 -8.06 0.86 6.27
C ILE A 247 -7.77 1.82 7.42
N GLY A 248 -6.89 2.80 7.21
CA GLY A 248 -6.48 3.79 8.20
C GLY A 248 -5.07 3.57 8.77
N LYS A 249 -4.73 4.34 9.81
CA LYS A 249 -3.39 4.36 10.43
C LYS A 249 -3.05 3.04 11.10
N VAL A 250 -1.80 2.59 10.91
CA VAL A 250 -1.28 1.40 11.59
C VAL A 250 -0.93 1.76 13.04
N SER A 251 -1.56 1.08 14.00
CA SER A 251 -1.33 1.30 15.44
C SER A 251 -0.38 0.29 16.09
N GLY A 252 -0.04 -0.80 15.39
CA GLY A 252 0.84 -1.84 15.91
C GLY A 252 0.84 -3.10 15.06
N THR A 253 1.46 -4.15 15.58
CA THR A 253 1.50 -5.48 14.95
C THR A 253 0.89 -6.52 15.87
N LYS A 254 0.31 -7.57 15.28
CA LYS A 254 -0.24 -8.72 16.01
C LYS A 254 0.21 -10.00 15.31
N LYS A 255 0.53 -11.04 16.09
CA LYS A 255 0.81 -12.37 15.52
C LYS A 255 -0.47 -12.91 14.87
N PRO A 256 -0.38 -13.51 13.66
CA PRO A 256 -1.54 -14.10 13.01
C PRO A 256 -2.01 -15.36 13.76
N GLU A 257 -3.32 -15.59 13.77
CA GLU A 257 -3.96 -16.80 14.30
C GLU A 257 -5.03 -17.27 13.32
N LEU A 258 -5.29 -18.58 13.27
CA LEU A 258 -6.39 -19.15 12.48
C LEU A 258 -7.73 -18.53 12.90
N GLY A 259 -8.57 -18.23 11.93
CA GLY A 259 -9.87 -17.59 12.14
C GLY A 259 -9.81 -16.07 12.30
N MET A 260 -8.63 -15.44 12.35
CA MET A 260 -8.54 -13.98 12.37
C MET A 260 -9.09 -13.37 11.09
N ARG A 261 -9.97 -12.38 11.23
CA ARG A 261 -10.41 -11.52 10.13
C ARG A 261 -9.28 -10.55 9.76
N ILE A 262 -9.03 -10.44 8.47
CA ILE A 262 -8.00 -9.57 7.90
C ILE A 262 -8.60 -8.66 6.83
N ARG A 263 -7.94 -7.53 6.63
CA ARG A 263 -8.23 -6.57 5.57
C ARG A 263 -6.93 -6.31 4.82
N LYS A 264 -7.00 -6.11 3.51
CA LYS A 264 -5.85 -5.73 2.69
C LYS A 264 -6.26 -4.70 1.66
N THR A 265 -5.38 -3.76 1.39
CA THR A 265 -5.51 -2.83 0.27
C THR A 265 -4.27 -2.98 -0.62
N GLY A 266 -4.47 -3.06 -1.93
CA GLY A 266 -3.35 -3.08 -2.86
C GLY A 266 -3.70 -2.63 -4.26
N ARG A 267 -2.65 -2.38 -5.07
CA ARG A 267 -2.72 -1.84 -6.42
C ARG A 267 -3.75 -2.56 -7.32
N THR A 268 -3.77 -3.90 -7.29
CA THR A 268 -4.53 -4.69 -8.27
C THR A 268 -5.99 -4.89 -7.89
N THR A 269 -6.22 -5.35 -6.67
CA THR A 269 -7.54 -5.79 -6.19
C THR A 269 -8.17 -4.81 -5.20
N ASP A 270 -7.55 -3.64 -5.03
CA ASP A 270 -7.97 -2.61 -4.08
C ASP A 270 -8.21 -3.20 -2.67
N TYR A 271 -9.21 -2.72 -1.95
CA TYR A 271 -9.66 -3.22 -0.67
C TYR A 271 -10.33 -4.59 -0.79
N THR A 272 -9.85 -5.58 -0.05
CA THR A 272 -10.58 -6.82 0.20
C THR A 272 -10.47 -7.25 1.65
N GLU A 273 -11.41 -8.10 2.07
CA GLU A 273 -11.40 -8.76 3.38
C GLU A 273 -11.16 -10.25 3.23
N GLY A 274 -10.75 -10.89 4.32
CA GLY A 274 -10.56 -12.34 4.37
C GLY A 274 -10.48 -12.87 5.79
N VAL A 275 -10.25 -14.18 5.89
CA VAL A 275 -10.03 -14.89 7.16
C VAL A 275 -8.81 -15.77 6.99
N ILE A 276 -7.95 -15.83 8.02
CA ILE A 276 -6.79 -16.74 8.02
C ILE A 276 -7.30 -18.18 8.18
N THR A 277 -7.18 -18.99 7.13
CA THR A 277 -7.64 -20.39 7.11
C THR A 277 -6.52 -21.41 7.23
N LEU A 278 -5.29 -21.02 6.89
CA LEU A 278 -4.09 -21.85 6.91
C LEU A 278 -2.92 -21.04 7.46
N MET A 279 -2.01 -21.69 8.17
CA MET A 279 -0.76 -21.09 8.67
C MET A 279 0.40 -22.06 8.44
N ASN A 280 1.61 -21.52 8.32
CA ASN A 280 2.85 -22.29 8.17
C ASN A 280 2.82 -23.28 6.98
N ALA A 281 2.37 -22.80 5.82
CA ALA A 281 2.55 -23.52 4.56
C ALA A 281 4.04 -23.50 4.19
N ILE A 282 4.64 -24.69 4.08
CA ILE A 282 6.03 -24.94 3.69
C ILE A 282 6.06 -25.79 2.42
#